data_AF-A0AAQ3WAC7-F1
#
_entry.id   AF-A0AAQ3WAC7-F1
#
_cell.length_a   1.000
_cell.length_b   1.000
_cell.length_c   1.000
_cell.angle_alpha   90.00
_cell.angle_beta   90.00
_cell.angle_gamma   90.00
#
_symmetry.space_group_name_H-M   'P 1'
#
loop_
_entity.id
_entity.type
_entity.pdbx_description
1 polymer ?
#
loop_
_entity_poly.entity_id
_entity_poly.type
_entity_poly.pdbx_seq_one_letter_code
_entity_poly.pdbx_strand_id
1 'polypeptide(L)'
;MVKIKNVAGVLFFGLLAVAGGQKAFAAELLTSNTDLNGYAATVTTKADGTNVLTTRKGEYLLNENASLYSSKIITITLNNTKPVNMGAINAKRTLEFRGNGELNVKTNEEVGINVGDHLKAFKFTKYGKGHITATAAGTGVFVHNEIQMDGGTVEGFGKNYGVYSENDIKPYHDAVLKGTGSEGTGIYAYRDIYAWKGATVVGEGKVSGARSIIAHIQAEGAGSSITGISTDINSQYSALHADKQMLRAYSGAVVREEYRKPTFEITDDVPVFVTDFTSVARNMRDMKNYTWVSEPDNVFLNEQGGLLGDLSKGTPKELKIIGSRQESKLHNKNEVSQIKTNGKHEVIFSETPTKFTLPVTTKHWVLDFDTDEFKLYNETVYDIEIGNIFEVNNYLYDFGKTEWDLLKIDREDFEVVKDGNEYVVNYYYEADIRK
;
A
#
# COMPACT_ATOMS: atom_id res chain seq x y z
N MET A 1 -6.58 -76.83 21.41
CA MET A 1 -5.96 -75.49 21.19
C MET A 1 -5.87 -75.33 19.69
N VAL A 2 -6.49 -74.37 19.00
CA VAL A 2 -6.68 -72.94 19.26
C VAL A 2 -8.10 -72.52 18.86
N LYS A 3 -8.53 -71.39 19.43
CA LYS A 3 -9.89 -70.92 19.68
C LYS A 3 -10.72 -70.56 18.42
N ILE A 4 -11.98 -71.00 18.47
CA ILE A 4 -13.15 -70.36 17.85
C ILE A 4 -13.29 -68.93 18.41
N LYS A 5 -13.65 -67.97 17.56
CA LYS A 5 -14.78 -67.05 17.85
C LYS A 5 -15.35 -66.44 16.57
N ASN A 6 -16.61 -66.78 16.36
CA ASN A 6 -17.54 -66.29 15.36
C ASN A 6 -17.60 -64.75 15.31
N VAL A 7 -17.76 -64.21 14.11
CA VAL A 7 -18.62 -63.03 13.89
C VAL A 7 -19.70 -63.48 12.92
N ALA A 8 -20.85 -63.84 13.50
CA ALA A 8 -22.12 -63.95 12.81
C ALA A 8 -22.79 -62.58 12.79
N GLY A 9 -23.62 -62.33 11.78
CA GLY A 9 -24.80 -61.50 11.97
C GLY A 9 -24.78 -60.17 11.23
N VAL A 10 -25.10 -60.26 9.94
CA VAL A 10 -25.80 -59.25 9.15
C VAL A 10 -26.93 -58.61 9.95
N LEU A 11 -27.06 -57.29 9.89
CA LEU A 11 -28.36 -56.61 9.81
C LEU A 11 -28.20 -55.25 9.14
N PHE A 12 -28.42 -55.28 7.83
CA PHE A 12 -29.00 -54.19 7.07
C PHE A 12 -30.26 -53.70 7.79
N PHE A 13 -30.17 -52.53 8.43
CA PHE A 13 -31.35 -51.71 8.65
C PHE A 13 -31.35 -50.64 7.57
N GLY A 14 -32.04 -50.97 6.48
CA GLY A 14 -32.79 -49.95 5.75
C GLY A 14 -33.81 -49.37 6.72
N LEU A 15 -33.58 -48.13 7.15
CA LEU A 15 -34.59 -47.34 7.83
C LEU A 15 -35.25 -46.46 6.78
N LEU A 16 -36.54 -46.75 6.62
CA LEU A 16 -37.49 -46.14 5.71
C LEU A 16 -37.32 -44.62 5.65
N ALA A 17 -37.38 -44.13 4.41
CA ALA A 17 -37.91 -42.82 4.10
C ALA A 17 -39.32 -42.70 4.73
N VAL A 18 -39.39 -42.07 5.90
CA VAL A 18 -40.60 -41.37 6.30
C VAL A 18 -40.55 -40.04 5.56
N ALA A 19 -41.16 -40.03 4.38
CA ALA A 19 -41.57 -38.81 3.69
C ALA A 19 -42.66 -38.11 4.52
N GLY A 20 -42.28 -37.62 5.70
CA GLY A 20 -42.95 -36.49 6.34
C GLY A 20 -42.38 -35.25 5.68
N GLY A 21 -43.04 -34.78 4.62
CA GLY A 21 -42.73 -33.48 4.02
C GLY A 21 -43.00 -32.36 5.02
N GLN A 22 -42.10 -32.16 5.98
CA GLN A 22 -41.86 -30.82 6.47
C GLN A 22 -41.35 -30.06 5.26
N LYS A 23 -42.18 -29.14 4.75
CA LYS A 23 -41.72 -28.10 3.83
C LYS A 23 -40.42 -27.59 4.44
N ALA A 24 -39.30 -27.77 3.73
CA ALA A 24 -38.09 -27.02 4.04
C ALA A 24 -38.53 -25.55 3.90
N PHE A 25 -38.80 -24.91 5.02
CA PHE A 25 -39.07 -23.48 5.02
C PHE A 25 -37.81 -22.86 4.44
N ALA A 26 -37.95 -22.17 3.31
CA ALA A 26 -36.84 -21.45 2.71
C ALA A 26 -36.24 -20.56 3.80
N ALA A 27 -34.91 -20.61 3.97
CA ALA A 27 -34.23 -19.82 4.98
C ALA A 27 -34.60 -18.34 4.79
N GLU A 28 -35.08 -17.71 5.85
CA GLU A 28 -35.47 -16.29 5.80
C GLU A 28 -34.22 -15.42 5.65
N LEU A 29 -34.33 -14.30 4.93
CA LEU A 29 -33.23 -13.34 4.84
C LEU A 29 -32.86 -12.82 6.24
N LEU A 30 -31.57 -12.89 6.60
CA LEU A 30 -31.12 -12.32 7.87
C LEU A 30 -31.18 -10.79 7.80
N THR A 31 -32.00 -10.16 8.64
CA THR A 31 -32.11 -8.69 8.71
C THR A 31 -31.58 -8.16 10.05
N SER A 32 -31.23 -6.87 10.09
CA SER A 32 -30.76 -6.20 11.31
C SER A 32 -31.80 -6.17 12.45
N ASN A 33 -33.08 -6.39 12.14
CA ASN A 33 -34.15 -6.53 13.14
C ASN A 33 -34.11 -7.88 13.88
N THR A 34 -33.37 -8.86 13.34
CA THR A 34 -33.24 -10.19 13.94
C THR A 34 -32.02 -10.23 14.86
N ASP A 35 -32.25 -10.12 16.17
CA ASP A 35 -31.17 -10.26 17.15
C ASP A 35 -30.76 -11.73 17.35
N LEU A 36 -29.55 -12.06 16.93
CA LEU A 36 -28.95 -13.36 17.18
C LEU A 36 -28.60 -13.60 18.66
N ASN A 37 -28.67 -12.59 19.54
CA ASN A 37 -28.57 -12.69 21.00
C ASN A 37 -27.38 -13.55 21.49
N GLY A 38 -26.27 -13.53 20.76
CA GLY A 38 -25.07 -14.30 21.06
C GLY A 38 -25.14 -15.81 20.82
N TYR A 39 -26.19 -16.32 20.16
CA TYR A 39 -26.20 -17.73 19.75
C TYR A 39 -25.10 -17.97 18.72
N ALA A 40 -24.23 -18.95 18.98
CA ALA A 40 -23.18 -19.34 18.05
C ALA A 40 -23.78 -19.66 16.68
N ALA A 41 -23.13 -19.13 15.65
CA ALA A 41 -23.56 -19.21 14.27
C ALA A 41 -22.53 -19.96 13.44
N THR A 42 -22.99 -20.74 12.46
CA THR A 42 -22.14 -21.37 11.46
C THR A 42 -22.60 -20.94 10.07
N VAL A 43 -21.67 -20.41 9.28
CA VAL A 43 -21.90 -20.10 7.87
C VAL A 43 -21.53 -21.33 7.05
N THR A 44 -22.45 -21.79 6.19
CA THR A 44 -22.23 -22.96 5.31
C THR A 44 -22.76 -22.69 3.91
N THR A 45 -22.14 -23.33 2.93
CA THR A 45 -22.65 -23.39 1.54
C THR A 45 -23.41 -24.71 1.37
N LYS A 46 -24.70 -24.63 1.04
CA LYS A 46 -25.55 -25.79 0.75
C LYS A 46 -25.19 -26.41 -0.60
N ALA A 47 -25.69 -27.62 -0.87
CA ALA A 47 -25.43 -28.34 -2.11
C ALA A 47 -25.95 -27.62 -3.37
N ASP A 48 -27.01 -26.82 -3.23
CA ASP A 48 -27.54 -25.96 -4.30
C ASP A 48 -26.72 -24.68 -4.53
N GLY A 49 -25.64 -24.48 -3.77
CA GLY A 49 -24.78 -23.30 -3.81
C GLY A 49 -25.24 -22.14 -2.93
N THR A 50 -26.38 -22.26 -2.25
CA THR A 50 -26.92 -21.23 -1.37
C THR A 50 -26.10 -21.10 -0.10
N ASN A 51 -25.78 -19.87 0.31
CA ASN A 51 -25.09 -19.61 1.58
C ASN A 51 -26.11 -19.34 2.70
N VAL A 52 -25.94 -20.03 3.83
CA VAL A 52 -26.81 -19.87 4.99
C VAL A 52 -26.01 -19.65 6.27
N LEU A 53 -26.63 -18.96 7.21
CA LEU A 53 -26.20 -18.84 8.59
C LEU A 53 -27.12 -19.69 9.46
N THR A 54 -26.57 -20.75 10.07
CA THR A 54 -27.31 -21.63 10.96
C THR A 54 -26.96 -21.31 12.41
N THR A 55 -27.98 -21.09 13.24
CA THR A 55 -27.87 -20.94 14.69
C THR A 55 -28.87 -21.87 15.38
N ARG A 56 -28.84 -21.94 16.72
CA ARG A 56 -29.91 -22.61 17.47
C ARG A 56 -31.29 -21.95 17.34
N LYS A 57 -31.37 -20.68 16.91
CA LYS A 57 -32.64 -19.98 16.67
C LYS A 57 -33.27 -20.31 15.32
N GLY A 58 -32.48 -20.75 14.36
CA GLY A 58 -32.94 -20.97 13.00
C GLY A 58 -31.82 -20.90 11.99
N GLU A 59 -32.22 -21.07 10.73
CA GLU A 59 -31.37 -20.96 9.56
C GLU A 59 -31.80 -19.75 8.73
N TYR A 60 -30.83 -18.95 8.31
CA TYR A 60 -31.05 -17.68 7.62
C TYR A 60 -30.26 -17.63 6.31
N LEU A 61 -30.86 -17.09 5.27
CA LEU A 61 -30.22 -16.85 3.98
C LEU A 61 -29.22 -15.69 4.09
N LEU A 62 -28.03 -15.88 3.49
CA LEU A 62 -27.00 -14.85 3.37
C LEU A 62 -26.81 -14.43 1.90
N ASN A 63 -26.96 -13.13 1.64
CA ASN A 63 -26.63 -12.44 0.40
C ASN A 63 -26.27 -10.98 0.70
N GLU A 64 -25.99 -10.16 -0.30
CA GLU A 64 -25.63 -8.74 -0.13
C GLU A 64 -26.64 -7.88 0.64
N ASN A 65 -27.90 -8.31 0.77
CA ASN A 65 -28.94 -7.61 1.54
C ASN A 65 -29.06 -8.13 2.99
N ALA A 66 -28.30 -9.16 3.36
CA ALA A 66 -28.33 -9.73 4.70
C ALA A 66 -27.53 -8.89 5.69
N SER A 67 -28.10 -8.60 6.86
CA SER A 67 -27.44 -7.81 7.92
C SER A 67 -27.47 -8.55 9.24
N LEU A 68 -26.30 -8.82 9.82
CA LEU A 68 -26.17 -9.51 11.09
C LEU A 68 -26.25 -8.53 12.25
N TYR A 69 -27.12 -8.81 13.21
CA TYR A 69 -27.17 -8.10 14.49
C TYR A 69 -27.05 -9.07 15.68
N SER A 70 -26.23 -8.70 16.67
CA SER A 70 -26.19 -9.39 17.96
C SER A 70 -26.03 -8.41 19.12
N SER A 71 -26.95 -8.45 20.07
CA SER A 71 -26.88 -7.69 21.33
C SER A 71 -25.86 -8.24 22.33
N LYS A 72 -25.36 -9.46 22.13
CA LYS A 72 -24.40 -10.16 23.00
C LYS A 72 -23.16 -10.60 22.25
N ILE A 73 -22.20 -11.18 23.00
CA ILE A 73 -21.01 -11.82 22.44
C ILE A 73 -21.46 -12.92 21.48
N ILE A 74 -20.97 -12.88 20.24
CA ILE A 74 -21.32 -13.85 19.20
C ILE A 74 -20.05 -14.46 18.59
N THR A 75 -20.10 -15.76 18.34
CA THR A 75 -19.10 -16.50 17.58
C THR A 75 -19.70 -16.94 16.25
N ILE A 76 -19.01 -16.64 15.15
CA ILE A 76 -19.35 -17.04 13.79
C ILE A 76 -18.27 -17.99 13.28
N THR A 77 -18.66 -19.21 12.97
CA THR A 77 -17.78 -20.22 12.37
C THR A 77 -17.98 -20.24 10.86
N LEU A 78 -16.93 -19.93 10.10
CA LEU A 78 -16.92 -19.96 8.64
C LEU A 78 -16.57 -21.36 8.16
N ASN A 79 -17.58 -22.10 7.72
CA ASN A 79 -17.46 -23.44 7.15
C ASN A 79 -18.09 -23.51 5.74
N ASN A 80 -18.10 -22.38 5.05
CA ASN A 80 -18.49 -22.25 3.65
C ASN A 80 -17.35 -22.67 2.73
N THR A 81 -17.70 -23.24 1.59
CA THR A 81 -16.75 -23.69 0.55
C THR A 81 -16.62 -22.70 -0.61
N LYS A 82 -17.46 -21.65 -0.61
CA LYS A 82 -17.42 -20.52 -1.55
C LYS A 82 -17.51 -19.22 -0.76
N PRO A 83 -16.95 -18.10 -1.26
CA PRO A 83 -17.12 -16.79 -0.64
C PRO A 83 -18.59 -16.46 -0.39
N VAL A 84 -18.89 -15.92 0.79
CA VAL A 84 -20.23 -15.47 1.17
C VAL A 84 -20.27 -13.95 1.18
N ASN A 85 -21.30 -13.36 0.60
CA ASN A 85 -21.52 -11.91 0.66
C ASN A 85 -22.59 -11.58 1.71
N MET A 86 -22.42 -10.45 2.39
CA MET A 86 -23.41 -9.86 3.28
C MET A 86 -23.35 -8.33 3.27
N GLY A 87 -24.43 -7.68 3.70
CA GLY A 87 -24.55 -6.23 3.78
C GLY A 87 -23.69 -5.66 4.90
N ALA A 88 -24.07 -5.92 6.15
CA ALA A 88 -23.39 -5.37 7.33
C ALA A 88 -23.36 -6.33 8.53
N ILE A 89 -22.45 -6.07 9.47
CA ILE A 89 -22.39 -6.76 10.76
C ILE A 89 -22.36 -5.73 11.89
N ASN A 90 -23.28 -5.88 12.85
CA ASN A 90 -23.31 -5.07 14.07
C ASN A 90 -23.38 -5.98 15.31
N ALA A 91 -22.27 -6.09 16.02
CA ALA A 91 -22.17 -6.82 17.27
C ALA A 91 -21.97 -5.82 18.42
N LYS A 92 -22.96 -5.69 19.32
CA LYS A 92 -22.87 -4.75 20.46
C LYS A 92 -21.79 -5.11 21.49
N ARG A 93 -21.22 -6.30 21.41
CA ARG A 93 -20.17 -6.80 22.31
C ARG A 93 -19.03 -7.41 21.48
N THR A 94 -18.48 -8.54 21.92
CA THR A 94 -17.40 -9.23 21.19
C THR A 94 -17.94 -9.98 19.98
N LEU A 95 -17.27 -9.83 18.85
CA LEU A 95 -17.46 -10.63 17.64
C LEU A 95 -16.26 -11.55 17.47
N GLU A 96 -16.49 -12.86 17.40
CA GLU A 96 -15.45 -13.85 17.17
C GLU A 96 -15.66 -14.58 15.84
N PHE A 97 -14.66 -14.56 14.97
CA PHE A 97 -14.62 -15.38 13.76
C PHE A 97 -13.75 -16.61 13.97
N ARG A 98 -14.19 -17.75 13.44
CA ARG A 98 -13.46 -19.03 13.42
C ARG A 98 -13.60 -19.70 12.06
N GLY A 99 -12.82 -20.75 11.83
CA GLY A 99 -12.92 -21.59 10.64
C GLY A 99 -12.03 -21.10 9.49
N ASN A 100 -12.30 -21.59 8.29
CA ASN A 100 -11.44 -21.44 7.12
C ASN A 100 -12.18 -20.88 5.89
N GLY A 101 -13.46 -20.55 6.04
CA GLY A 101 -14.25 -19.96 4.96
C GLY A 101 -13.96 -18.46 4.74
N GLU A 102 -14.62 -17.91 3.72
CA GLU A 102 -14.50 -16.50 3.33
C GLU A 102 -15.82 -15.76 3.48
N LEU A 103 -15.78 -14.55 4.02
CA LEU A 103 -16.93 -13.67 4.21
C LEU A 103 -16.61 -12.24 3.75
N ASN A 104 -17.45 -11.72 2.88
CA ASN A 104 -17.34 -10.40 2.28
C ASN A 104 -18.51 -9.54 2.72
N VAL A 105 -18.24 -8.53 3.55
CA VAL A 105 -19.20 -7.56 4.02
C VAL A 105 -19.11 -6.34 3.12
N LYS A 106 -20.20 -5.94 2.46
CA LYS A 106 -20.25 -4.77 1.58
C LYS A 106 -21.52 -3.97 1.84
N THR A 107 -21.35 -2.75 2.31
CA THR A 107 -22.45 -1.83 2.59
C THR A 107 -22.17 -0.43 2.03
N ASN A 108 -23.25 0.33 1.83
CA ASN A 108 -23.18 1.78 1.59
C ASN A 108 -23.34 2.59 2.89
N GLU A 109 -23.52 1.92 4.03
CA GLU A 109 -23.55 2.56 5.34
C GLU A 109 -22.15 3.04 5.75
N GLU A 110 -22.11 3.86 6.80
CA GLU A 110 -20.86 4.43 7.34
C GLU A 110 -19.89 3.33 7.81
N VAL A 111 -20.38 2.21 8.35
CA VAL A 111 -19.55 1.15 8.91
C VAL A 111 -19.97 -0.23 8.39
N GLY A 112 -19.00 -1.04 7.94
CA GLY A 112 -19.25 -2.40 7.44
C GLY A 112 -19.39 -3.42 8.57
N ILE A 113 -18.35 -3.56 9.38
CA ILE A 113 -18.34 -4.38 10.59
C ILE A 113 -18.17 -3.46 11.81
N ASN A 114 -19.19 -3.36 12.64
CA ASN A 114 -19.19 -2.57 13.88
C ASN A 114 -19.20 -3.50 15.11
N VAL A 115 -18.20 -3.37 15.98
CA VAL A 115 -17.99 -4.22 17.16
C VAL A 115 -17.85 -3.38 18.43
N GLY A 116 -18.74 -3.61 19.40
CA GLY A 116 -18.81 -2.84 20.64
C GLY A 116 -17.75 -3.18 21.69
N ASP A 117 -17.20 -4.40 21.69
CA ASP A 117 -16.09 -4.78 22.56
C ASP A 117 -14.87 -5.19 21.69
N HIS A 118 -14.59 -6.50 21.60
CA HIS A 118 -13.40 -7.03 20.92
C HIS A 118 -13.77 -7.67 19.60
N LEU A 119 -12.94 -7.48 18.58
CA LEU A 119 -12.93 -8.36 17.41
C LEU A 119 -11.88 -9.45 17.65
N LYS A 120 -12.31 -10.71 17.68
CA LYS A 120 -11.43 -11.88 17.80
C LYS A 120 -11.45 -12.66 16.50
N ALA A 121 -10.42 -12.54 15.67
CA ALA A 121 -10.36 -13.26 14.40
C ALA A 121 -9.44 -14.48 14.52
N PHE A 122 -10.00 -15.67 14.31
CA PHE A 122 -9.28 -16.95 14.24
C PHE A 122 -8.43 -17.25 15.50
N LYS A 123 -8.83 -16.64 16.62
CA LYS A 123 -8.19 -16.76 17.93
C LYS A 123 -8.40 -18.17 18.49
N PHE A 124 -7.36 -18.79 19.03
CA PHE A 124 -7.39 -20.15 19.61
C PHE A 124 -7.62 -21.32 18.65
N THR A 125 -7.84 -21.09 17.36
CA THR A 125 -7.82 -22.14 16.35
C THR A 125 -6.41 -22.19 15.79
N LYS A 126 -5.60 -23.18 16.19
CA LYS A 126 -4.20 -23.37 15.76
C LYS A 126 -3.99 -23.33 14.22
N TYR A 127 -5.08 -23.30 13.43
CA TYR A 127 -5.10 -23.36 11.96
C TYR A 127 -6.24 -22.56 11.31
N GLY A 128 -6.85 -21.59 12.00
CA GLY A 128 -7.92 -20.79 11.39
C GLY A 128 -7.35 -19.88 10.30
N LYS A 129 -7.67 -20.15 9.03
CA LYS A 129 -7.16 -19.42 7.85
C LYS A 129 -8.28 -18.75 7.04
N GLY A 130 -9.39 -18.45 7.70
CA GLY A 130 -10.51 -17.78 7.03
C GLY A 130 -10.13 -16.37 6.58
N HIS A 131 -10.96 -15.81 5.72
CA HIS A 131 -10.75 -14.50 5.12
C HIS A 131 -12.00 -13.64 5.31
N ILE A 132 -11.84 -12.46 5.90
CA ILE A 132 -12.91 -11.48 6.09
C ILE A 132 -12.57 -10.23 5.32
N THR A 133 -13.45 -9.77 4.45
CA THR A 133 -13.38 -8.41 3.89
C THR A 133 -14.56 -7.58 4.38
N ALA A 134 -14.35 -6.28 4.60
CA ALA A 134 -15.39 -5.34 4.97
C ALA A 134 -15.22 -4.01 4.23
N THR A 135 -16.16 -3.70 3.35
CA THR A 135 -16.18 -2.48 2.55
C THR A 135 -17.39 -1.63 2.94
N ALA A 136 -17.15 -0.37 3.28
CA ALA A 136 -18.18 0.57 3.71
C ALA A 136 -17.90 1.99 3.17
N ALA A 137 -18.88 2.89 3.30
CA ALA A 137 -18.72 4.28 2.86
C ALA A 137 -17.72 5.05 3.73
N GLY A 138 -17.65 4.76 5.03
CA GLY A 138 -16.77 5.45 5.99
C GLY A 138 -15.63 4.60 6.50
N THR A 139 -15.94 3.58 7.29
CA THR A 139 -15.00 2.68 7.94
C THR A 139 -15.32 1.21 7.64
N GLY A 140 -14.36 0.46 7.09
CA GLY A 140 -14.55 -0.97 6.82
C GLY A 140 -14.84 -1.77 8.08
N VAL A 141 -13.89 -1.74 9.03
CA VAL A 141 -13.98 -2.42 10.33
C VAL A 141 -13.79 -1.41 11.46
N PHE A 142 -14.80 -1.27 12.33
CA PHE A 142 -14.77 -0.40 13.50
C PHE A 142 -14.91 -1.22 14.79
N VAL A 143 -13.97 -1.04 15.73
CA VAL A 143 -13.92 -1.78 16.99
C VAL A 143 -13.71 -0.81 18.17
N HIS A 144 -14.69 -0.76 19.08
CA HIS A 144 -14.69 0.13 20.26
C HIS A 144 -13.69 -0.27 21.36
N ASN A 145 -13.10 -1.46 21.29
CA ASN A 145 -12.00 -1.84 22.16
C ASN A 145 -10.85 -2.39 21.32
N GLU A 146 -10.57 -3.69 21.37
CA GLU A 146 -9.33 -4.26 20.85
C GLU A 146 -9.57 -5.27 19.72
N ILE A 147 -8.68 -5.27 18.73
CA ILE A 147 -8.60 -6.32 17.69
C ILE A 147 -7.56 -7.36 18.10
N GLN A 148 -7.95 -8.63 18.12
CA GLN A 148 -7.11 -9.76 18.51
C GLN A 148 -7.15 -10.81 17.40
N MET A 149 -6.00 -11.16 16.83
CA MET A 149 -5.94 -12.14 15.73
C MET A 149 -4.81 -13.14 15.97
N ASP A 150 -5.09 -14.45 15.85
CA ASP A 150 -4.05 -15.49 15.91
C ASP A 150 -3.83 -16.20 14.56
N GLY A 151 -4.56 -15.80 13.52
CA GLY A 151 -4.46 -16.36 12.18
C GLY A 151 -5.43 -15.68 11.20
N GLY A 152 -5.50 -16.22 9.98
CA GLY A 152 -6.40 -15.77 8.92
C GLY A 152 -6.18 -14.33 8.48
N THR A 153 -7.12 -13.83 7.67
CA THR A 153 -7.04 -12.48 7.10
C THR A 153 -8.28 -11.67 7.44
N VAL A 154 -8.07 -10.41 7.83
CA VAL A 154 -9.12 -9.39 7.95
C VAL A 154 -8.70 -8.18 7.13
N GLU A 155 -9.53 -7.76 6.17
CA GLU A 155 -9.29 -6.60 5.33
C GLU A 155 -10.45 -5.60 5.44
N GLY A 156 -10.15 -4.34 5.73
CA GLY A 156 -11.14 -3.27 5.81
C GLY A 156 -10.91 -2.20 4.74
N PHE A 157 -11.98 -1.73 4.12
CA PHE A 157 -11.98 -0.67 3.11
C PHE A 157 -13.02 0.39 3.47
N GLY A 158 -12.59 1.64 3.51
CA GLY A 158 -13.47 2.77 3.75
C GLY A 158 -12.87 4.07 3.26
N LYS A 159 -13.68 5.14 3.24
CA LYS A 159 -13.21 6.48 2.89
C LYS A 159 -12.28 7.05 3.97
N ASN A 160 -12.73 6.98 5.22
CA ASN A 160 -12.04 7.56 6.37
C ASN A 160 -11.01 6.59 6.95
N TYR A 161 -11.40 5.33 7.13
CA TYR A 161 -10.55 4.29 7.67
C TYR A 161 -10.81 2.94 7.01
N GLY A 162 -9.77 2.17 6.76
CA GLY A 162 -9.95 0.74 6.47
C GLY A 162 -10.33 -0.01 7.74
N VAL A 163 -9.49 0.16 8.77
CA VAL A 163 -9.67 -0.43 10.10
C VAL A 163 -9.48 0.63 11.17
N TYR A 164 -10.40 0.68 12.13
CA TYR A 164 -10.38 1.60 13.26
C TYR A 164 -10.56 0.83 14.58
N SER A 165 -9.66 1.06 15.53
CA SER A 165 -9.76 0.56 16.90
C SER A 165 -9.58 1.69 17.92
N GLU A 166 -10.50 1.79 18.89
CA GLU A 166 -10.39 2.73 20.02
C GLU A 166 -9.36 2.27 21.09
N ASN A 167 -8.67 1.15 20.86
CA ASN A 167 -7.63 0.64 21.76
C ASN A 167 -6.48 -0.01 20.97
N ASP A 168 -6.10 -1.24 21.31
CA ASP A 168 -4.96 -1.94 20.72
C ASP A 168 -5.38 -2.77 19.48
N ILE A 169 -4.42 -2.98 18.58
CA ILE A 169 -4.49 -3.92 17.48
C ILE A 169 -3.39 -4.97 17.68
N LYS A 170 -3.76 -6.23 17.90
CA LYS A 170 -2.86 -7.33 18.26
C LYS A 170 -3.01 -8.58 17.38
N PRO A 171 -2.47 -8.56 16.15
CA PRO A 171 -2.22 -9.75 15.34
C PRO A 171 -0.98 -10.53 15.80
N TYR A 172 -1.10 -11.85 15.83
CA TYR A 172 -0.08 -12.82 16.18
C TYR A 172 0.04 -13.89 15.10
N HIS A 173 1.14 -14.64 15.12
CA HIS A 173 1.33 -15.84 14.29
C HIS A 173 1.23 -15.54 12.80
N ASP A 174 0.41 -16.26 12.02
CA ASP A 174 0.23 -16.04 10.59
C ASP A 174 -0.95 -15.10 10.27
N ALA A 175 -1.43 -14.32 11.25
CA ALA A 175 -2.50 -13.35 11.05
C ALA A 175 -2.10 -12.24 10.08
N VAL A 176 -3.03 -11.87 9.20
CA VAL A 176 -2.88 -10.76 8.25
C VAL A 176 -4.00 -9.75 8.47
N LEU A 177 -3.65 -8.53 8.86
CA LEU A 177 -4.59 -7.41 8.95
C LEU A 177 -4.29 -6.39 7.86
N LYS A 178 -5.29 -6.01 7.07
CA LYS A 178 -5.17 -4.94 6.09
C LYS A 178 -6.24 -3.88 6.27
N GLY A 179 -5.88 -2.62 6.04
CA GLY A 179 -6.82 -1.51 6.06
C GLY A 179 -6.51 -0.49 4.98
N THR A 180 -7.50 -0.13 4.16
CA THR A 180 -7.39 0.92 3.14
C THR A 180 -8.36 2.06 3.43
N GLY A 181 -7.82 3.26 3.61
CA GLY A 181 -8.56 4.52 3.80
C GLY A 181 -8.37 5.44 2.59
N SER A 182 -9.33 5.53 1.68
CA SER A 182 -9.10 6.20 0.38
C SER A 182 -8.84 7.71 0.50
N GLU A 183 -9.36 8.37 1.52
CA GLU A 183 -9.10 9.79 1.83
C GLU A 183 -8.50 10.01 3.21
N GLY A 184 -8.48 8.98 4.06
CA GLY A 184 -8.02 9.06 5.45
C GLY A 184 -6.83 8.15 5.76
N THR A 185 -6.91 7.42 6.88
CA THR A 185 -5.83 6.55 7.37
C THR A 185 -6.19 5.09 7.12
N GLY A 186 -5.25 4.27 6.63
CA GLY A 186 -5.52 2.85 6.38
C GLY A 186 -5.93 2.09 7.65
N ILE A 187 -5.06 2.13 8.66
CA ILE A 187 -5.28 1.50 9.97
C ILE A 187 -5.08 2.53 11.07
N TYR A 188 -6.10 2.70 11.92
CA TYR A 188 -6.04 3.57 13.08
C TYR A 188 -6.19 2.76 14.37
N ALA A 189 -5.31 3.02 15.33
CA ALA A 189 -5.45 2.57 16.71
C ALA A 189 -5.28 3.76 17.66
N TYR A 190 -6.10 3.83 18.70
CA TYR A 190 -5.87 4.83 19.74
C TYR A 190 -4.61 4.51 20.56
N ARG A 191 -4.37 3.22 20.86
CA ARG A 191 -3.21 2.74 21.61
C ARG A 191 -2.22 2.05 20.68
N ASP A 192 -1.88 0.77 20.87
CA ASP A 192 -0.77 0.17 20.13
C ASP A 192 -1.23 -0.52 18.83
N ILE A 193 -0.36 -0.55 17.83
CA ILE A 193 -0.45 -1.47 16.68
C ILE A 193 0.72 -2.45 16.76
N TYR A 194 0.41 -3.73 16.92
CA TYR A 194 1.42 -4.79 16.99
C TYR A 194 1.44 -5.65 15.73
N ALA A 195 2.56 -6.33 15.50
CA ALA A 195 2.66 -7.52 14.65
C ALA A 195 3.63 -8.49 15.30
N TRP A 196 3.14 -9.61 15.81
CA TRP A 196 3.93 -10.55 16.60
C TRP A 196 4.04 -11.94 15.98
N LYS A 197 5.21 -12.57 16.12
CA LYS A 197 5.44 -13.99 15.80
C LYS A 197 5.07 -14.40 14.36
N GLY A 198 5.36 -13.56 13.37
CA GLY A 198 5.10 -13.81 11.95
C GLY A 198 3.96 -12.98 11.35
N ALA A 199 3.26 -12.20 12.17
CA ALA A 199 2.05 -11.53 11.73
C ALA A 199 2.35 -10.39 10.76
N THR A 200 1.39 -10.09 9.89
CA THR A 200 1.51 -9.02 8.88
C THR A 200 0.41 -7.99 9.05
N VAL A 201 0.79 -6.73 9.13
CA VAL A 201 -0.15 -5.59 9.15
C VAL A 201 0.18 -4.66 7.99
N VAL A 202 -0.81 -4.33 7.16
CA VAL A 202 -0.64 -3.42 6.02
C VAL A 202 -1.75 -2.37 6.02
N GLY A 203 -1.38 -1.13 6.28
CA GLY A 203 -2.29 0.01 6.18
C GLY A 203 -1.96 0.87 4.97
N GLU A 204 -2.96 1.20 4.16
CA GLU A 204 -2.84 2.15 3.05
C GLU A 204 -3.80 3.32 3.26
N GLY A 205 -3.32 4.55 3.17
CA GLY A 205 -4.19 5.71 3.25
C GLY A 205 -3.59 6.97 2.66
N LYS A 206 -4.46 7.93 2.32
CA LYS A 206 -4.02 9.24 1.83
C LYS A 206 -3.30 10.03 2.93
N VAL A 207 -3.78 9.96 4.17
CA VAL A 207 -3.21 10.71 5.29
C VAL A 207 -2.04 9.97 5.93
N SER A 208 -2.18 8.67 6.12
CA SER A 208 -1.15 7.79 6.69
C SER A 208 -1.56 6.34 6.40
N GLY A 209 -0.58 5.44 6.27
CA GLY A 209 -0.87 4.02 6.16
C GLY A 209 -1.38 3.46 7.47
N ALA A 210 -0.63 3.65 8.56
CA ALA A 210 -1.06 3.24 9.89
C ALA A 210 -0.70 4.27 10.96
N ARG A 211 -1.65 4.57 11.85
CA ARG A 211 -1.51 5.58 12.90
C ARG A 211 -1.89 5.06 14.29
N SER A 212 -1.03 5.38 15.27
CA SER A 212 -1.22 5.17 16.70
C SER A 212 -1.19 6.51 17.44
N ILE A 213 -2.16 6.79 18.33
CA ILE A 213 -2.24 8.09 19.00
C ILE A 213 -1.42 8.17 20.29
N ILE A 214 -1.50 7.21 21.20
CA ILE A 214 -0.83 7.34 22.51
C ILE A 214 0.31 6.36 22.74
N ALA A 215 0.47 5.36 21.87
CA ALA A 215 1.39 4.25 22.09
C ALA A 215 2.21 3.91 20.83
N HIS A 216 2.72 2.69 20.71
CA HIS A 216 3.72 2.31 19.71
C HIS A 216 3.09 1.71 18.45
N ILE A 217 3.88 1.72 17.38
CA ILE A 217 3.73 0.78 16.27
C ILE A 217 4.91 -0.19 16.38
N GLN A 218 4.66 -1.46 16.64
CA GLN A 218 5.69 -2.43 17.01
C GLN A 218 5.56 -3.76 16.27
N ALA A 219 6.55 -4.07 15.43
CA ALA A 219 6.75 -5.38 14.85
C ALA A 219 7.81 -6.15 15.65
N GLU A 220 7.54 -7.41 15.99
CA GLU A 220 8.47 -8.24 16.76
C GLU A 220 8.40 -9.73 16.41
N GLY A 221 9.58 -10.33 16.26
CA GLY A 221 9.79 -11.72 15.86
C GLY A 221 10.01 -11.87 14.35
N ALA A 222 10.82 -12.86 13.97
CA ALA A 222 11.15 -13.10 12.58
C ALA A 222 9.88 -13.38 11.75
N GLY A 223 9.81 -12.79 10.57
CA GLY A 223 8.64 -12.86 9.69
C GLY A 223 7.53 -11.85 10.01
N SER A 224 7.53 -11.23 11.20
CA SER A 224 6.56 -10.17 11.52
C SER A 224 6.84 -8.90 10.74
N SER A 225 5.78 -8.25 10.24
CA SER A 225 5.93 -6.95 9.59
C SER A 225 4.74 -6.01 9.77
N ILE A 226 5.04 -4.71 9.79
CA ILE A 226 4.05 -3.64 9.69
C ILE A 226 4.45 -2.74 8.54
N THR A 227 3.56 -2.56 7.57
CA THR A 227 3.76 -1.68 6.41
C THR A 227 2.69 -0.59 6.43
N GLY A 228 3.13 0.66 6.43
CA GLY A 228 2.27 1.82 6.25
C GLY A 228 2.54 2.42 4.88
N ILE A 229 1.51 2.51 4.05
CA ILE A 229 1.55 3.08 2.71
C ILE A 229 0.81 4.42 2.74
N SER A 230 1.51 5.51 2.46
CA SER A 230 0.92 6.82 2.23
C SER A 230 0.84 7.12 0.74
N THR A 231 -0.30 7.63 0.27
CA THR A 231 -0.42 8.17 -1.10
C THR A 231 -0.25 9.68 -1.15
N ASP A 232 0.14 10.32 -0.04
CA ASP A 232 0.50 11.73 0.03
C ASP A 232 1.77 11.91 0.87
N ILE A 233 2.89 12.17 0.20
CA ILE A 233 4.16 12.45 0.88
C ILE A 233 4.15 13.81 1.61
N ASN A 234 3.26 14.73 1.22
CA ASN A 234 3.13 16.04 1.85
C ASN A 234 2.17 16.03 3.06
N SER A 235 1.65 14.86 3.44
CA SER A 235 0.90 14.70 4.68
C SER A 235 1.71 15.19 5.88
N GLN A 236 1.03 15.77 6.86
CA GLN A 236 1.62 16.10 8.16
C GLN A 236 2.00 14.84 8.98
N TYR A 237 1.53 13.67 8.54
CA TYR A 237 1.79 12.38 9.18
C TYR A 237 2.69 11.50 8.30
N SER A 238 3.53 10.72 8.96
CA SER A 238 4.37 9.71 8.34
C SER A 238 3.53 8.51 7.88
N ALA A 239 4.06 7.69 6.97
CA ALA A 239 3.31 6.52 6.49
C ALA A 239 3.05 5.50 7.62
N LEU A 240 4.00 5.38 8.56
CA LEU A 240 3.78 4.80 9.89
C LEU A 240 3.92 5.87 10.96
N HIS A 241 2.82 6.25 11.60
CA HIS A 241 2.80 7.39 12.52
C HIS A 241 2.36 7.02 13.93
N ALA A 242 3.28 7.06 14.89
CA ALA A 242 2.98 6.90 16.31
C ALA A 242 3.07 8.26 17.01
N ASP A 243 1.97 9.01 17.18
CA ASP A 243 1.96 10.43 17.56
C ASP A 243 2.85 10.73 18.80
N LYS A 244 2.65 9.97 19.89
CA LYS A 244 3.32 10.19 21.19
C LYS A 244 4.55 9.31 21.45
N GLN A 245 4.79 8.29 20.64
CA GLN A 245 5.86 7.31 20.88
C GLN A 245 6.71 7.09 19.62
N MET A 246 7.13 5.85 19.40
CA MET A 246 8.13 5.46 18.44
C MET A 246 7.72 4.20 17.67
N LEU A 247 8.31 4.05 16.49
CA LEU A 247 8.28 2.80 15.74
C LEU A 247 9.25 1.79 16.36
N ARG A 248 8.88 0.52 16.37
CA ARG A 248 9.74 -0.56 16.89
C ARG A 248 9.80 -1.73 15.92
N ALA A 249 11.01 -2.20 15.66
CA ALA A 249 11.29 -3.41 14.92
C ALA A 249 12.28 -4.26 15.69
N TYR A 250 11.82 -5.40 16.21
CA TYR A 250 12.62 -6.29 17.07
C TYR A 250 12.73 -7.71 16.52
N SER A 251 13.83 -8.37 16.84
CA SER A 251 13.98 -9.83 16.69
C SER A 251 13.76 -10.30 15.26
N GLY A 252 14.35 -9.60 14.28
CA GLY A 252 14.20 -9.91 12.85
C GLY A 252 12.91 -9.40 12.18
N ALA A 253 12.08 -8.64 12.89
CA ALA A 253 10.88 -8.03 12.33
C ALA A 253 11.20 -6.79 11.47
N VAL A 254 10.24 -6.39 10.63
CA VAL A 254 10.39 -5.24 9.72
C VAL A 254 9.25 -4.24 9.88
N VAL A 255 9.59 -2.96 10.04
CA VAL A 255 8.64 -1.84 9.87
C VAL A 255 8.95 -1.13 8.55
N ARG A 256 7.93 -0.90 7.74
CA ARG A 256 8.06 -0.32 6.40
C ARG A 256 7.18 0.91 6.25
N GLU A 257 7.77 1.99 5.78
CA GLU A 257 7.06 3.18 5.35
C GLU A 257 7.15 3.23 3.83
N GLU A 258 6.03 3.21 3.15
CA GLU A 258 5.96 3.37 1.69
C GLU A 258 5.25 4.68 1.36
N TYR A 259 5.86 5.47 0.48
CA TYR A 259 5.28 6.67 -0.08
C TYR A 259 5.07 6.43 -1.58
N ARG A 260 3.82 6.20 -1.96
CA ARG A 260 3.44 5.86 -3.33
C ARG A 260 3.18 7.13 -4.13
N LYS A 261 3.75 7.22 -5.33
CA LYS A 261 3.67 8.41 -6.21
C LYS A 261 4.06 9.69 -5.48
N PRO A 262 5.28 9.76 -4.91
CA PRO A 262 5.74 10.98 -4.25
C PRO A 262 5.76 12.17 -5.23
N THR A 263 5.68 13.38 -4.71
CA THR A 263 5.63 14.62 -5.51
C THR A 263 6.99 15.14 -5.95
N PHE A 264 8.09 14.50 -5.55
CA PHE A 264 9.42 14.82 -6.06
C PHE A 264 9.74 14.00 -7.30
N GLU A 265 10.65 14.51 -8.11
CA GLU A 265 11.20 13.82 -9.27
C GLU A 265 12.68 13.50 -8.99
N ILE A 266 13.15 12.33 -9.42
CA ILE A 266 14.59 12.06 -9.41
C ILE A 266 15.19 12.61 -10.71
N THR A 267 16.19 13.48 -10.56
CA THR A 267 17.03 14.01 -11.65
C THR A 267 18.49 13.60 -11.43
N ASP A 268 19.35 13.89 -12.41
CA ASP A 268 20.77 13.55 -12.37
C ASP A 268 21.68 14.64 -11.78
N ASP A 269 21.15 15.84 -11.60
CA ASP A 269 21.89 17.04 -11.23
C ASP A 269 21.44 17.66 -9.89
N VAL A 270 20.14 17.57 -9.56
CA VAL A 270 19.54 18.15 -8.36
C VAL A 270 19.23 17.05 -7.34
N PRO A 271 20.01 16.95 -6.24
CA PRO A 271 19.80 15.91 -5.25
C PRO A 271 18.48 16.10 -4.50
N VAL A 272 17.72 15.00 -4.38
CA VAL A 272 16.49 14.97 -3.57
C VAL A 272 16.82 14.58 -2.14
N PHE A 273 16.56 15.50 -1.21
CA PHE A 273 16.64 15.24 0.23
C PHE A 273 15.25 14.83 0.74
N VAL A 274 14.98 13.53 0.81
CA VAL A 274 13.65 13.05 1.23
C VAL A 274 13.31 13.42 2.68
N THR A 275 14.30 13.81 3.47
CA THR A 275 14.13 14.34 4.83
C THR A 275 13.58 15.77 4.89
N ASP A 276 13.44 16.44 3.75
CA ASP A 276 12.77 17.74 3.68
C ASP A 276 11.24 17.59 3.79
N PHE A 277 10.71 16.39 3.53
CA PHE A 277 9.30 16.08 3.70
C PHE A 277 9.01 15.78 5.17
N THR A 278 8.11 16.56 5.78
CA THR A 278 7.70 16.39 7.19
C THR A 278 7.28 14.95 7.52
N SER A 279 6.56 14.30 6.60
CA SER A 279 6.11 12.91 6.74
C SER A 279 7.27 11.92 6.84
N VAL A 280 8.41 12.16 6.17
CA VAL A 280 9.58 11.28 6.16
C VAL A 280 10.53 11.63 7.31
N ALA A 281 10.77 12.94 7.51
CA ALA A 281 11.70 13.50 8.48
C ALA A 281 11.44 13.05 9.92
N ARG A 282 10.19 12.71 10.23
CA ARG A 282 9.82 12.16 11.53
C ARG A 282 10.69 10.94 11.86
N ASN A 283 10.64 9.91 11.02
CA ASN A 283 11.23 8.59 11.30
C ASN A 283 12.62 8.39 10.66
N MET A 284 12.96 9.21 9.67
CA MET A 284 14.27 9.26 9.03
C MET A 284 14.88 10.64 9.24
N ARG A 285 15.83 10.75 10.18
CA ARG A 285 16.53 12.04 10.42
C ARG A 285 17.70 12.29 9.49
N ASP A 286 18.36 11.23 9.05
CA ASP A 286 19.55 11.30 8.21
C ASP A 286 19.56 10.13 7.24
N MET A 287 19.57 10.45 5.95
CA MET A 287 19.57 9.50 4.84
C MET A 287 20.86 8.68 4.81
N LYS A 288 21.98 9.21 5.30
CA LYS A 288 23.29 8.51 5.32
C LYS A 288 23.29 7.29 6.24
N ASN A 289 22.35 7.21 7.18
CA ASN A 289 22.18 6.07 8.06
C ASN A 289 21.45 4.88 7.40
N TYR A 290 21.02 5.03 6.15
CA TYR A 290 20.33 4.01 5.37
C TYR A 290 21.24 3.49 4.25
N THR A 291 21.10 2.21 3.92
CA THR A 291 21.58 1.65 2.67
C THR A 291 20.49 1.86 1.63
N TRP A 292 20.82 2.55 0.53
CA TRP A 292 19.88 2.85 -0.54
C TRP A 292 20.09 1.91 -1.71
N VAL A 293 18.99 1.40 -2.26
CA VAL A 293 18.95 0.63 -3.51
C VAL A 293 17.75 1.10 -4.31
N SER A 294 17.77 0.85 -5.62
CA SER A 294 16.64 1.12 -6.50
C SER A 294 16.34 -0.05 -7.43
N GLU A 295 15.08 -0.14 -7.85
CA GLU A 295 14.56 -1.09 -8.81
C GLU A 295 13.88 -0.29 -9.93
N PRO A 296 14.46 -0.22 -11.16
CA PRO A 296 15.80 -0.68 -11.54
C PRO A 296 16.94 0.14 -10.87
N ASP A 297 18.17 -0.39 -10.91
CA ASP A 297 19.37 0.19 -10.27
C ASP A 297 19.85 1.47 -10.99
N ASN A 298 19.12 2.55 -10.74
CA ASN A 298 19.24 3.85 -11.43
C ASN A 298 19.38 5.02 -10.45
N VAL A 299 19.34 4.77 -9.14
CA VAL A 299 19.42 5.82 -8.11
C VAL A 299 20.46 5.46 -7.07
N PHE A 300 21.28 6.46 -6.72
CA PHE A 300 22.30 6.36 -5.69
C PHE A 300 22.20 7.53 -4.70
N LEU A 301 22.83 7.36 -3.54
CA LEU A 301 23.00 8.43 -2.55
C LEU A 301 24.29 9.19 -2.86
N ASN A 302 24.19 10.49 -3.10
CA ASN A 302 25.35 11.33 -3.42
C ASN A 302 26.15 11.75 -2.17
N GLU A 303 27.28 12.43 -2.35
CA GLU A 303 28.15 12.86 -1.24
C GLU A 303 27.47 13.85 -0.27
N GLN A 304 26.56 14.67 -0.79
CA GLN A 304 25.78 15.63 -0.02
C GLN A 304 24.71 14.93 0.84
N GLY A 305 24.35 13.69 0.53
CA GLY A 305 23.37 12.88 1.25
C GLY A 305 21.97 12.89 0.67
N GLY A 306 21.79 13.37 -0.57
CA GLY A 306 20.52 13.30 -1.31
C GLY A 306 20.54 12.19 -2.36
N LEU A 307 19.35 11.85 -2.88
CA LEU A 307 19.18 10.87 -3.95
C LEU A 307 19.38 11.54 -5.32
N LEU A 308 20.13 10.89 -6.19
CA LEU A 308 20.36 11.30 -7.58
C LEU A 308 20.17 10.13 -8.53
N GLY A 309 19.75 10.43 -9.75
CA GLY A 309 19.66 9.50 -10.86
C GLY A 309 21.01 9.24 -11.52
N ASP A 310 21.23 8.00 -11.95
CA ASP A 310 22.36 7.60 -12.77
C ASP A 310 21.94 7.56 -14.24
N LEU A 311 22.22 8.65 -14.99
CA LEU A 311 21.93 8.74 -16.42
C LEU A 311 22.53 7.60 -17.24
N SER A 312 23.68 7.05 -16.81
CA SER A 312 24.37 5.98 -17.55
C SER A 312 23.53 4.69 -17.63
N LYS A 313 22.52 4.58 -16.76
CA LYS A 313 21.59 3.44 -16.67
C LYS A 313 20.28 3.68 -17.43
N GLY A 314 20.12 4.83 -18.07
CA GLY A 314 18.94 5.24 -18.83
C GLY A 314 17.75 5.66 -17.94
N THR A 315 16.68 6.15 -18.56
CA THR A 315 15.46 6.62 -17.87
C THR A 315 14.52 5.46 -17.58
N PRO A 316 14.23 5.14 -16.30
CA PRO A 316 13.29 4.07 -15.96
C PRO A 316 11.84 4.50 -16.20
N LYS A 317 10.97 3.56 -16.62
CA LYS A 317 9.53 3.82 -16.76
C LYS A 317 8.81 3.88 -15.41
N GLU A 318 9.24 3.03 -14.50
CA GLU A 318 8.77 2.94 -13.13
C GLU A 318 10.00 2.79 -12.25
N LEU A 319 10.01 3.51 -11.14
CA LEU A 319 11.11 3.50 -10.20
C LEU A 319 10.60 3.22 -8.80
N LYS A 320 11.29 2.30 -8.12
CA LYS A 320 11.11 2.03 -6.70
C LYS A 320 12.44 2.20 -5.99
N ILE A 321 12.48 3.08 -5.00
CA ILE A 321 13.68 3.39 -4.21
C ILE A 321 13.47 2.86 -2.80
N ILE A 322 14.46 2.16 -2.25
CA ILE A 322 14.38 1.53 -0.94
C ILE A 322 15.58 1.96 -0.09
N GLY A 323 15.31 2.76 0.95
CA GLY A 323 16.24 3.02 2.04
C GLY A 323 16.06 1.99 3.14
N SER A 324 17.12 1.28 3.50
CA SER A 324 17.11 0.21 4.51
C SER A 324 18.07 0.50 5.66
N ARG A 325 17.61 0.40 6.91
CA ARG A 325 18.43 0.55 8.11
C ARG A 325 18.24 -0.62 9.08
N GLN A 326 19.36 -1.08 9.65
CA GLN A 326 19.43 -2.10 10.69
C GLN A 326 20.04 -1.53 11.97
N GLU A 327 19.93 -2.26 13.09
CA GLU A 327 20.43 -1.86 14.41
C GLU A 327 21.88 -1.36 14.41
N SER A 328 22.77 -1.99 13.63
CA SER A 328 24.20 -1.62 13.57
C SER A 328 24.47 -0.19 13.06
N LYS A 329 23.47 0.46 12.46
CA LYS A 329 23.55 1.82 11.91
C LYS A 329 22.80 2.87 12.75
N LEU A 330 22.39 2.55 13.98
CA LEU A 330 21.76 3.53 14.88
C LEU A 330 22.81 4.38 15.58
N HIS A 331 22.82 5.69 15.30
CA HIS A 331 23.80 6.63 15.88
C HIS A 331 23.34 7.26 17.21
N ASN A 332 22.05 7.21 17.56
CA ASN A 332 21.53 7.91 18.75
C ASN A 332 20.40 7.16 19.49
N LYS A 333 20.38 7.24 20.82
CA LYS A 333 19.35 6.65 21.71
C LYS A 333 17.99 7.38 21.68
N ASN A 334 17.93 8.58 21.08
CA ASN A 334 16.76 9.47 21.10
C ASN A 334 16.00 9.53 19.76
N GLU A 335 16.14 8.54 18.91
CA GLU A 335 15.38 8.45 17.66
C GLU A 335 13.96 7.95 17.91
N VAL A 336 12.99 8.42 17.11
CA VAL A 336 11.59 7.97 17.17
C VAL A 336 11.36 6.62 16.48
N SER A 337 12.45 5.93 16.10
CA SER A 337 12.45 4.56 15.64
C SER A 337 13.48 3.78 16.45
N GLN A 338 13.08 2.64 17.00
CA GLN A 338 13.91 1.79 17.83
C GLN A 338 14.04 0.41 17.18
N ILE A 339 15.24 0.12 16.69
CA ILE A 339 15.57 -1.10 15.95
C ILE A 339 16.52 -1.94 16.80
N LYS A 340 16.15 -3.18 17.13
CA LYS A 340 16.95 -4.06 17.99
C LYS A 340 16.92 -5.51 17.52
N THR A 341 17.91 -6.30 17.91
CA THR A 341 17.93 -7.75 17.72
C THR A 341 17.68 -8.12 16.25
N ASN A 342 18.46 -7.53 15.33
CA ASN A 342 18.31 -7.71 13.87
C ASN A 342 16.99 -7.22 13.26
N GLY A 343 16.22 -6.38 13.95
CA GLY A 343 15.09 -5.69 13.34
C GLY A 343 15.53 -4.78 12.18
N LYS A 344 14.57 -4.39 11.34
CA LYS A 344 14.81 -3.52 10.19
C LYS A 344 13.75 -2.43 10.06
N HIS A 345 14.18 -1.25 9.66
CA HIS A 345 13.32 -0.17 9.20
C HIS A 345 13.59 0.07 7.71
N GLU A 346 12.54 0.09 6.91
CA GLU A 346 12.61 0.39 5.48
C GLU A 346 11.75 1.61 5.17
N VAL A 347 12.27 2.50 4.34
CA VAL A 347 11.53 3.59 3.72
C VAL A 347 11.56 3.38 2.22
N ILE A 348 10.40 3.33 1.60
CA ILE A 348 10.18 2.96 0.21
C ILE A 348 9.50 4.13 -0.48
N PHE A 349 10.00 4.50 -1.64
CA PHE A 349 9.32 5.38 -2.57
C PHE A 349 8.96 4.54 -3.79
N SER A 350 7.67 4.35 -4.04
CA SER A 350 7.17 3.51 -5.13
C SER A 350 6.50 4.38 -6.19
N GLU A 351 6.60 3.95 -7.46
CA GLU A 351 6.08 4.71 -8.60
C GLU A 351 6.66 6.14 -8.63
N THR A 352 7.95 6.26 -8.30
CA THR A 352 8.64 7.55 -8.21
C THR A 352 8.82 8.17 -9.60
N PRO A 353 8.36 9.41 -9.82
CA PRO A 353 8.63 10.13 -11.06
C PRO A 353 10.13 10.32 -11.30
N THR A 354 10.55 10.23 -12.55
CA THR A 354 11.93 10.53 -12.96
C THR A 354 11.91 11.52 -14.09
N LYS A 355 12.83 12.49 -14.02
CA LYS A 355 13.05 13.45 -15.08
C LYS A 355 14.54 13.55 -15.33
N PHE A 356 14.98 12.83 -16.37
CA PHE A 356 16.38 12.85 -16.80
C PHE A 356 16.49 13.73 -18.03
N THR A 357 17.39 14.69 -17.96
CA THR A 357 17.64 15.64 -19.05
C THR A 357 19.04 15.47 -19.60
N LEU A 358 19.21 15.78 -20.88
CA LEU A 358 20.51 15.91 -21.51
C LEU A 358 20.70 17.36 -21.92
N PRO A 359 21.86 17.97 -21.62
CA PRO A 359 22.18 19.30 -22.14
C PRO A 359 22.36 19.21 -23.66
N VAL A 360 21.64 20.08 -24.37
CA VAL A 360 21.75 20.28 -25.81
C VAL A 360 22.24 21.69 -26.07
N THR A 361 23.48 21.82 -26.50
CA THR A 361 24.10 23.10 -26.82
C THR A 361 23.79 23.47 -28.26
N THR A 362 22.95 24.49 -28.45
CA THR A 362 22.66 25.04 -29.77
C THR A 362 23.61 26.19 -30.06
N LYS A 363 24.39 26.06 -31.14
CA LYS A 363 25.32 27.09 -31.61
C LYS A 363 24.76 27.71 -32.88
N HIS A 364 24.71 29.03 -32.93
CA HIS A 364 24.21 29.80 -34.07
C HIS A 364 25.41 30.47 -34.74
N TRP A 365 25.75 29.99 -35.92
CA TRP A 365 26.84 30.47 -36.75
C TRP A 365 26.28 31.35 -37.85
N VAL A 366 26.85 32.54 -38.04
CA VAL A 366 26.40 33.48 -39.09
C VAL A 366 27.55 33.72 -40.05
N LEU A 367 27.28 33.67 -41.35
CA LEU A 367 28.27 33.92 -42.40
C LEU A 367 28.73 35.37 -42.34
N ASP A 368 30.04 35.58 -42.19
CA ASP A 368 30.66 36.88 -42.38
C ASP A 368 31.07 37.05 -43.85
N PHE A 369 30.38 37.93 -44.56
CA PHE A 369 30.61 38.19 -45.98
C PHE A 369 31.96 38.87 -46.29
N ASP A 370 32.61 39.49 -45.32
CA ASP A 370 33.93 40.12 -45.53
C ASP A 370 35.05 39.08 -45.54
N THR A 371 34.90 38.01 -44.75
CA THR A 371 35.90 36.94 -44.61
C THR A 371 35.51 35.63 -45.29
N ASP A 372 34.27 35.50 -45.75
CA ASP A 372 33.68 34.26 -46.29
C ASP A 372 33.77 33.08 -45.29
N GLU A 373 33.64 33.39 -43.99
CA GLU A 373 33.76 32.42 -42.90
C GLU A 373 32.55 32.53 -41.95
N PHE A 374 32.07 31.40 -41.45
CA PHE A 374 31.04 31.37 -40.42
C PHE A 374 31.62 31.71 -39.05
N LYS A 375 31.00 32.68 -38.36
CA LYS A 375 31.40 33.10 -37.01
C LYS A 375 30.32 32.73 -36.00
N LEU A 376 30.75 32.23 -34.83
CA LEU A 376 29.83 31.92 -33.74
C LEU A 376 29.22 33.22 -33.23
N TYR A 377 27.91 33.33 -33.39
CA TYR A 377 27.17 34.51 -33.00
C TYR A 377 26.50 34.34 -31.63
N ASN A 378 25.86 33.20 -31.41
CA ASN A 378 25.23 32.89 -30.13
C ASN A 378 25.38 31.40 -29.79
N GLU A 379 25.47 31.12 -28.51
CA GLU A 379 25.48 29.76 -27.96
C GLU A 379 24.49 29.70 -26.80
N THR A 380 23.63 28.69 -26.79
CA THR A 380 22.62 28.52 -25.75
C THR A 380 22.50 27.04 -25.42
N VAL A 381 22.39 26.72 -24.13
CA VAL A 381 22.22 25.34 -23.66
C VAL A 381 20.76 25.14 -23.26
N TYR A 382 20.15 24.08 -23.78
CA TYR A 382 18.79 23.67 -23.44
C TYR A 382 18.81 22.29 -22.78
N ASP A 383 18.10 22.14 -21.66
CA ASP A 383 17.91 20.85 -21.01
C ASP A 383 16.73 20.10 -21.63
N ILE A 384 17.02 19.03 -22.36
CA ILE A 384 16.03 18.25 -23.11
C ILE A 384 15.81 16.92 -22.42
N GLU A 385 14.56 16.60 -22.09
CA GLU A 385 14.20 15.35 -21.43
C GLU A 385 14.48 14.13 -22.33
N ILE A 386 15.13 13.11 -21.76
CA ILE A 386 15.50 11.88 -22.44
C ILE A 386 14.23 11.14 -22.88
N GLY A 387 14.11 10.87 -24.17
CA GLY A 387 12.96 10.20 -24.78
C GLY A 387 11.99 11.14 -25.50
N ASN A 388 12.13 12.46 -25.30
CA ASN A 388 11.44 13.45 -26.12
C ASN A 388 12.17 13.64 -27.45
N ILE A 389 11.41 13.97 -28.50
CA ILE A 389 11.96 14.33 -29.81
C ILE A 389 12.49 15.77 -29.70
N PHE A 390 13.77 15.97 -30.04
CA PHE A 390 14.31 17.30 -30.20
C PHE A 390 13.80 17.92 -31.49
N GLU A 391 12.87 18.87 -31.38
CA GLU A 391 12.32 19.59 -32.52
C GLU A 391 13.18 20.82 -32.85
N VAL A 392 14.12 20.63 -33.77
CA VAL A 392 15.07 21.62 -34.29
C VAL A 392 14.44 23.01 -34.57
N ASN A 393 13.25 23.04 -35.18
CA ASN A 393 12.56 24.30 -35.52
C ASN A 393 12.19 25.17 -34.31
N ASN A 394 12.08 24.59 -33.12
CA ASN A 394 11.70 25.33 -31.91
C ASN A 394 12.86 26.14 -31.32
N TYR A 395 14.08 25.92 -31.82
CA TYR A 395 15.32 26.50 -31.27
C TYR A 395 16.10 27.31 -32.30
N LEU A 396 15.44 27.79 -33.37
CA LEU A 396 16.07 28.68 -34.34
C LEU A 396 16.26 30.09 -33.77
N TYR A 397 17.32 30.78 -34.19
CA TYR A 397 17.58 32.14 -33.76
C TYR A 397 16.55 33.14 -34.31
N ASP A 398 15.99 33.99 -33.44
CA ASP A 398 15.06 35.06 -33.83
C ASP A 398 15.84 36.33 -34.21
N PHE A 399 16.04 36.51 -35.52
CA PHE A 399 16.66 37.72 -36.08
C PHE A 399 15.75 38.96 -36.01
N GLY A 400 14.45 38.81 -35.77
CA GLY A 400 13.47 39.91 -35.85
C GLY A 400 13.63 41.01 -34.80
N LYS A 401 14.51 40.81 -33.82
CA LYS A 401 14.88 41.81 -32.79
C LYS A 401 16.29 42.38 -32.97
N THR A 402 16.99 41.98 -34.03
CA THR A 402 18.34 42.43 -34.37
C THR A 402 18.29 43.43 -35.54
N GLU A 403 19.41 44.11 -35.81
CA GLU A 403 19.56 44.94 -37.03
C GLU A 403 19.79 44.09 -38.29
N TRP A 404 19.73 42.76 -38.17
CA TRP A 404 20.05 41.82 -39.24
C TRP A 404 18.78 41.22 -39.82
N ASP A 405 18.71 41.18 -41.15
CA ASP A 405 17.64 40.53 -41.88
C ASP A 405 18.10 39.14 -42.34
N LEU A 406 17.44 38.10 -41.85
CA LEU A 406 17.70 36.72 -42.26
C LEU A 406 17.50 36.56 -43.78
N LEU A 407 18.56 36.21 -44.50
CA LEU A 407 18.53 35.95 -45.94
C LEU A 407 18.14 34.51 -46.22
N LYS A 408 18.77 33.56 -45.50
CA LYS A 408 18.56 32.13 -45.69
C LYS A 408 18.81 31.37 -44.38
N ILE A 409 17.93 30.41 -44.09
CA ILE A 409 18.23 29.28 -43.21
C ILE A 409 18.48 28.12 -44.15
N ASP A 410 19.66 27.53 -44.13
CA ASP A 410 19.88 26.32 -44.91
C ASP A 410 19.09 25.18 -44.27
N ARG A 411 18.02 24.73 -44.94
CA ARG A 411 17.02 23.83 -44.33
C ARG A 411 17.53 22.40 -44.10
N GLU A 412 18.76 22.07 -44.52
CA GLU A 412 19.39 20.76 -44.38
C GLU A 412 20.67 20.76 -43.50
N ASP A 413 21.16 21.92 -43.01
CA ASP A 413 22.54 22.05 -42.53
C ASP A 413 22.71 22.16 -41.01
N PHE A 414 21.78 21.64 -40.21
CA PHE A 414 22.10 21.52 -38.79
C PHE A 414 22.98 20.28 -38.57
N GLU A 415 24.14 20.46 -37.96
CA GLU A 415 25.00 19.35 -37.57
C GLU A 415 24.74 19.01 -36.10
N VAL A 416 24.32 17.76 -35.85
CA VAL A 416 24.24 17.23 -34.48
C VAL A 416 25.51 16.43 -34.21
N VAL A 417 26.37 16.97 -33.36
CA VAL A 417 27.58 16.30 -32.88
C VAL A 417 27.34 15.83 -31.46
N LYS A 418 27.70 14.58 -31.16
CA LYS A 418 27.76 14.10 -29.78
C LYS A 418 29.15 14.32 -29.22
N ASP A 419 29.27 15.15 -28.18
CA ASP A 419 30.53 15.40 -27.46
C ASP A 419 30.38 14.96 -26.00
N GLY A 420 30.96 13.80 -25.66
CA GLY A 420 30.74 13.17 -24.35
C GLY A 420 29.27 12.86 -24.07
N ASN A 421 28.71 13.51 -23.04
CA ASN A 421 27.30 13.42 -22.63
C ASN A 421 26.43 14.56 -23.16
N GLU A 422 27.01 15.50 -23.92
CA GLU A 422 26.30 16.64 -24.48
C GLU A 422 26.00 16.41 -25.96
N TYR A 423 24.87 16.94 -26.43
CA TYR A 423 24.58 17.04 -27.86
C TYR A 423 24.76 18.48 -28.30
N VAL A 424 25.60 18.71 -29.30
CA VAL A 424 25.80 20.04 -29.89
C VAL A 424 25.05 20.11 -31.21
N VAL A 425 24.16 21.08 -31.36
CA VAL A 425 23.41 21.34 -32.59
C VAL A 425 23.93 22.64 -33.18
N ASN A 426 24.61 22.58 -34.32
CA ASN A 426 25.14 23.75 -35.01
C ASN A 426 24.16 24.20 -36.08
N TYR A 427 23.64 25.42 -35.96
CA TYR A 427 22.83 26.08 -36.97
C TYR A 427 23.67 27.09 -37.73
N TYR A 428 23.57 27.07 -39.06
CA TYR A 428 24.28 27.99 -39.94
C TYR A 428 23.27 28.92 -40.64
N TYR A 429 23.54 30.23 -40.58
CA TYR A 429 22.66 31.26 -41.11
C TYR A 429 23.41 32.20 -42.06
N GLU A 430 22.74 32.62 -43.11
CA GLU A 430 23.13 33.79 -43.91
C GLU A 430 22.20 34.94 -43.52
N ALA A 431 22.77 36.03 -43.02
CA ALA A 431 22.01 37.21 -42.58
C ALA A 431 22.65 38.49 -43.14
N ASP A 432 21.80 39.40 -43.63
CA ASP A 432 22.21 40.71 -44.15
C ASP A 432 22.37 41.69 -42.99
N ILE A 433 23.59 42.18 -42.79
CA ILE A 433 23.89 43.23 -41.82
C ILE A 433 23.68 44.56 -42.52
N ARG A 434 22.44 45.06 -42.53
CA ARG A 434 22.17 46.40 -43.02
C ARG A 434 22.64 47.41 -41.98
N LYS A 435 23.66 48.20 -42.33
CA LYS A 435 24.05 49.41 -41.60
C LYS A 435 22.95 50.45 -41.58
#